data_AF-W6A6J3-F1
#
_entry.id   AF-W6A6J3-F1
#
_cell.length_a   1.000
_cell.length_b   1.000
_cell.length_c   1.000
_cell.angle_alpha   90.00
_cell.angle_beta   90.00
_cell.angle_gamma   90.00
#
_symmetry.space_group_name_H-M   'P 1'
#
loop_
_entity.id
_entity.type
_entity.pdbx_description
1 polymer ?
#
loop_
_entity_poly.entity_id
_entity_poly.type
_entity_poly.pdbx_seq_one_letter_code
_entity_poly.pdbx_strand_id
1 'polypeptide(L)'
;MKSFEKESIFWYGLHTLVKDNAQLKYYITTEKELINSLYALTYLGVFQYTLYRGIKLEEIPLEDTNEYVNYIIENLEELYKVRYRFVKEKPKKITLKDEETLQLAEDIIAGLLIPYINAYCFKKTSQVYSLNGAYLRESIINFEYDINHHADDGKLKTSMLYPFLFTLNLIKVFDDQGLYQRVLKYYQKDNLTRKYHSGREWKPKEIEYLQETFELIENDEEWGMFLSNFSISKWTNFDIKERFKALFQLTKVSTILMKDEISAVTMLGDGEEVYDMLENYLPIYIYNDKLVDSEGNLTHKIKNFDKVIMSPFSLQQINFDILKPYIESKNERHISVDFDKLIAMCKIVLKVFSEIRMLLLTHEYLPKVVDSQIATKKKLFVEILDIFEEVKDCKYKRKIDSENFSDDWFYISEDEINEVIEAKYNSIEDYLNKPALDKLGRIMTFSLSIETYTARTFDYSLQELLTYNLVIFGPHPLDHTVQTQETVQKMYDIFKQYCLEYENIKSLTTKQELADNLKIHLELPLKLLNWKKD
;
A
#
# COMPACT_ATOMS: atom_id res chain seq x y z
N MET A 1 20.43 -14.22 -2.64
CA MET A 1 20.19 -12.82 -2.23
C MET A 1 20.98 -11.87 -3.13
N LYS A 2 20.35 -10.88 -3.75
CA LYS A 2 21.05 -9.93 -4.65
C LYS A 2 21.81 -8.88 -3.80
N SER A 3 22.99 -8.40 -4.20
CA SER A 3 23.85 -7.54 -3.34
C SER A 3 23.13 -6.29 -2.84
N PHE A 4 22.22 -5.77 -3.66
CA PHE A 4 21.44 -4.56 -3.41
C PHE A 4 20.49 -4.66 -2.21
N GLU A 5 20.00 -5.86 -1.86
CA GLU A 5 19.16 -6.07 -0.68
C GLU A 5 19.95 -5.91 0.62
N LYS A 6 21.27 -5.69 0.61
CA LYS A 6 22.10 -5.60 1.82
C LYS A 6 22.17 -4.21 2.44
N GLU A 7 21.74 -3.17 1.73
CA GLU A 7 22.02 -1.76 2.06
C GLU A 7 20.76 -0.89 2.14
N SER A 8 19.56 -1.48 2.21
CA SER A 8 18.33 -0.71 2.43
C SER A 8 18.23 -0.04 3.80
N ILE A 9 17.36 0.98 3.88
CA ILE A 9 17.04 1.69 5.13
C ILE A 9 16.51 0.75 6.23
N PHE A 10 15.87 -0.37 5.85
CA PHE A 10 15.46 -1.43 6.77
C PHE A 10 16.62 -1.94 7.64
N TRP A 11 17.78 -2.21 7.06
CA TRP A 11 18.96 -2.70 7.80
C TRP A 11 19.52 -1.65 8.73
N TYR A 12 19.56 -0.39 8.30
CA TYR A 12 19.95 0.71 9.17
C TYR A 12 19.04 0.81 10.40
N GLY A 13 17.73 0.64 10.20
CA GLY A 13 16.74 0.58 11.27
C GLY A 13 17.00 -0.56 12.27
N LEU A 14 17.25 -1.78 11.77
CA LEU A 14 17.60 -2.93 12.62
C LEU A 14 18.88 -2.69 13.43
N HIS A 15 19.96 -2.22 12.79
CA HIS A 15 21.22 -1.92 13.47
C HIS A 15 21.08 -0.83 14.54
N THR A 16 20.15 0.11 14.35
CA THR A 16 19.87 1.18 15.30
C THR A 16 19.18 0.67 16.57
N LEU A 17 18.36 -0.39 16.47
CA LEU A 17 17.66 -0.98 17.62
C LEU A 17 18.56 -1.83 18.50
N VAL A 18 19.54 -2.53 17.92
CA VAL A 18 20.38 -3.50 18.64
C VAL A 18 21.79 -2.99 18.91
N LYS A 19 21.96 -1.68 19.10
CA LYS A 19 23.28 -1.04 19.30
C LYS A 19 24.13 -1.70 20.38
N ASP A 20 23.51 -2.25 21.42
CA ASP A 20 24.23 -2.84 22.55
C ASP A 20 24.20 -4.38 22.58
N ASN A 21 23.52 -5.03 21.61
CA ASN A 21 23.44 -6.49 21.54
C ASN A 21 24.32 -7.05 20.41
N ALA A 22 25.49 -7.60 20.79
CA ALA A 22 26.47 -8.13 19.85
C ALA A 22 25.96 -9.35 19.06
N GLN A 23 25.15 -10.21 19.68
CA GLN A 23 24.61 -11.41 19.05
C GLN A 23 23.58 -11.04 17.97
N LEU A 24 22.66 -10.13 18.27
CA LEU A 24 21.67 -9.68 17.28
C LEU A 24 22.33 -8.91 16.12
N LYS A 25 23.38 -8.13 16.39
CA LYS A 25 24.21 -7.51 15.33
C LYS A 25 24.87 -8.56 14.43
N TYR A 26 25.35 -9.65 15.01
CA TYR A 26 25.91 -10.77 14.26
C TYR A 26 24.84 -11.36 13.33
N TYR A 27 23.64 -11.64 13.84
CA TYR A 27 22.52 -12.13 13.03
C TYR A 27 22.10 -11.19 11.90
N ILE A 28 22.01 -9.88 12.15
CA ILE A 28 21.74 -8.91 11.07
C ILE A 28 22.77 -9.02 9.94
N THR A 29 24.01 -9.36 10.27
CA THR A 29 25.10 -9.44 9.30
C THR A 29 25.12 -10.78 8.57
N THR A 30 24.88 -11.90 9.27
CA THR A 30 25.03 -13.26 8.72
C THR A 30 23.73 -13.85 8.17
N GLU A 31 22.58 -13.50 8.76
CA GLU A 31 21.28 -14.14 8.51
C GLU A 31 20.32 -13.30 7.66
N LYS A 32 20.83 -12.41 6.81
CA LYS A 32 20.00 -11.46 6.04
C LYS A 32 18.89 -12.12 5.21
N GLU A 33 19.16 -13.27 4.60
CA GLU A 33 18.16 -13.99 3.78
C GLU A 33 17.00 -14.52 4.65
N LEU A 34 17.33 -15.04 5.83
CA LEU A 34 16.36 -15.51 6.79
C LEU A 34 15.55 -14.34 7.37
N ILE A 35 16.21 -13.24 7.77
CA ILE A 35 15.57 -12.04 8.30
C ILE A 35 14.60 -11.43 7.28
N ASN A 36 15.01 -11.28 6.01
CA ASN A 36 14.13 -10.78 4.95
C ASN A 36 12.91 -11.67 4.75
N SER A 37 13.12 -12.99 4.75
CA SER A 37 12.02 -13.95 4.60
C SER A 37 11.06 -13.91 5.79
N LEU A 38 11.59 -13.80 7.02
CA LEU A 38 10.82 -13.74 8.25
C LEU A 38 10.09 -12.41 8.42
N TYR A 39 10.64 -11.27 7.98
CA TYR A 39 10.02 -9.96 8.18
C TYR A 39 8.61 -9.88 7.59
N ALA A 40 8.44 -10.26 6.32
CA ALA A 40 7.12 -10.22 5.67
C ALA A 40 6.10 -11.15 6.34
N LEU A 41 6.55 -12.31 6.82
CA LEU A 41 5.69 -13.28 7.51
C LEU A 41 5.37 -12.85 8.94
N THR A 42 6.33 -12.30 9.66
CA THR A 42 6.16 -11.74 11.01
C THR A 42 5.19 -10.59 10.97
N TYR A 43 5.38 -9.66 10.03
CA TYR A 43 4.50 -8.51 9.85
C TYR A 43 3.05 -8.95 9.61
N LEU A 44 2.80 -9.86 8.66
CA LEU A 44 1.46 -10.41 8.42
C LEU A 44 0.94 -11.20 9.62
N GLY A 45 1.82 -11.94 10.30
CA GLY A 45 1.51 -12.73 11.48
C GLY A 45 0.99 -11.90 12.64
N VAL A 46 1.46 -10.66 12.81
CA VAL A 46 0.90 -9.72 13.80
C VAL A 46 -0.57 -9.42 13.49
N PHE A 47 -0.92 -9.12 12.22
CA PHE A 47 -2.32 -8.93 11.82
C PHE A 47 -3.16 -10.19 12.05
N GLN A 48 -2.63 -11.36 11.69
CA GLN A 48 -3.35 -12.63 11.83
C GLN A 48 -3.52 -13.07 13.29
N TYR A 49 -2.58 -12.77 14.18
CA TYR A 49 -2.72 -12.98 15.62
C TYR A 49 -3.85 -12.11 16.20
N THR A 50 -3.98 -10.86 15.75
CA THR A 50 -5.10 -10.01 16.21
C THR A 50 -6.46 -10.54 15.76
N LEU A 51 -6.55 -11.08 14.54
CA LEU A 51 -7.73 -11.81 14.06
C LEU A 51 -8.02 -13.06 14.90
N TYR A 52 -6.98 -13.85 15.22
CA TYR A 52 -7.10 -15.05 16.03
C TYR A 52 -7.68 -14.76 17.43
N ARG A 53 -7.24 -13.65 18.04
CA ARG A 53 -7.65 -13.27 19.40
C ARG A 53 -8.89 -12.38 19.46
N GLY A 54 -9.37 -11.86 18.33
CA GLY A 54 -10.48 -10.90 18.29
C GLY A 54 -10.15 -9.59 19.02
N ILE A 55 -8.89 -9.14 18.94
CA ILE A 55 -8.41 -7.94 19.65
C ILE A 55 -8.04 -6.83 18.66
N LYS A 56 -8.10 -5.59 19.12
CA LYS A 56 -7.53 -4.45 18.40
C LYS A 56 -6.01 -4.57 18.28
N LEU A 57 -5.49 -4.05 17.18
CA LEU A 57 -4.05 -4.03 16.90
C LEU A 57 -3.37 -2.86 17.61
N GLU A 58 -2.52 -3.17 18.58
CA GLU A 58 -1.76 -2.23 19.42
C GLU A 58 -0.29 -2.66 19.51
N GLU A 59 0.57 -1.79 20.03
CA GLU A 59 1.99 -2.10 20.26
C GLU A 59 2.12 -3.37 21.11
N ILE A 60 3.00 -4.29 20.71
CA ILE A 60 3.12 -5.61 21.33
C ILE A 60 3.92 -5.48 22.64
N PRO A 61 3.31 -5.75 23.81
CA PRO A 61 4.02 -5.71 25.08
C PRO A 61 5.13 -6.77 25.15
N LEU A 62 6.12 -6.54 26.01
CA LEU A 62 7.23 -7.49 26.18
C LEU A 62 6.73 -8.83 26.73
N GLU A 63 5.75 -8.80 27.62
CA GLU A 63 5.11 -9.97 28.21
C GLU A 63 4.38 -10.85 27.18
N ASP A 64 3.83 -10.26 26.11
CA ASP A 64 3.08 -10.97 25.08
C ASP A 64 3.97 -11.43 23.92
N THR A 65 5.22 -10.97 23.87
CA THR A 65 6.13 -11.21 22.73
C THR A 65 6.26 -12.71 22.41
N ASN A 66 6.37 -13.56 23.43
CA ASN A 66 6.47 -15.00 23.23
C ASN A 66 5.18 -15.62 22.66
N GLU A 67 4.00 -15.10 23.00
CA GLU A 67 2.75 -15.58 22.41
C GLU A 67 2.70 -15.27 20.92
N TYR A 68 3.11 -14.06 20.52
CA TYR A 68 3.21 -13.69 19.11
C TYR A 68 4.25 -14.55 18.36
N VAL A 69 5.43 -14.75 18.94
CA VAL A 69 6.50 -15.56 18.34
C VAL A 69 6.00 -16.98 18.10
N ASN A 70 5.44 -17.63 19.13
CA ASN A 70 4.93 -19.00 19.03
C ASN A 70 3.85 -19.12 17.95
N TYR A 71 2.88 -18.20 17.95
CA TYR A 71 1.83 -18.17 16.93
C TYR A 71 2.41 -18.04 15.52
N ILE A 72 3.35 -17.12 15.30
CA ILE A 72 3.96 -16.88 13.99
C ILE A 72 4.70 -18.13 13.52
N ILE A 73 5.53 -18.72 14.39
CA ILE A 73 6.31 -19.93 14.11
C ILE A 73 5.40 -21.10 13.73
N GLU A 74 4.36 -21.37 14.52
CA GLU A 74 3.39 -22.46 14.28
C GLU A 74 2.64 -22.28 12.94
N ASN A 75 2.41 -21.03 12.53
CA ASN A 75 1.62 -20.70 11.34
C ASN A 75 2.45 -20.24 10.14
N LEU A 76 3.78 -20.37 10.16
CA LEU A 76 4.68 -19.90 9.09
C LEU A 76 4.29 -20.40 7.69
N GLU A 77 3.84 -21.66 7.60
CA GLU A 77 3.45 -22.25 6.32
C GLU A 77 2.21 -21.57 5.72
N GLU A 78 1.17 -21.35 6.54
CA GLU A 78 -0.05 -20.71 6.07
C GLU A 78 0.18 -19.22 5.79
N LEU A 79 0.93 -18.53 6.64
CA LEU A 79 1.38 -17.15 6.40
C LEU A 79 2.10 -17.03 5.05
N TYR A 80 3.02 -17.96 4.76
CA TYR A 80 3.74 -17.99 3.50
C TYR A 80 2.80 -18.25 2.30
N LYS A 81 1.86 -19.19 2.42
CA LYS A 81 0.89 -19.49 1.36
C LYS A 81 0.05 -18.26 1.02
N VAL A 82 -0.47 -17.55 2.03
CA VAL A 82 -1.29 -16.34 1.84
C VAL A 82 -0.47 -15.21 1.24
N ARG A 83 0.68 -14.89 1.86
CA ARG A 83 1.52 -13.76 1.44
C ARG A 83 1.96 -13.87 -0.02
N TYR A 84 2.26 -15.09 -0.48
CA TYR A 84 2.82 -15.34 -1.80
C TYR A 84 1.87 -16.11 -2.73
N ARG A 85 0.54 -16.03 -2.53
CA ARG A 85 -0.44 -16.81 -3.31
C ARG A 85 -0.42 -16.47 -4.81
N PHE A 86 -0.31 -15.19 -5.17
CA PHE A 86 -0.33 -14.70 -6.57
C PHE A 86 1.06 -14.30 -7.08
N VAL A 87 2.11 -14.51 -6.29
CA VAL A 87 3.49 -14.29 -6.72
C VAL A 87 3.92 -15.43 -7.64
N LYS A 88 4.33 -15.10 -8.87
CA LYS A 88 4.77 -16.09 -9.87
C LYS A 88 6.10 -16.73 -9.48
N GLU A 89 7.08 -15.92 -9.09
CA GLU A 89 8.39 -16.36 -8.61
C GLU A 89 8.45 -16.21 -7.09
N LYS A 90 7.99 -17.25 -6.38
CA LYS A 90 7.89 -17.19 -4.91
C LYS A 90 9.30 -17.18 -4.26
N PRO A 91 9.50 -16.41 -3.18
CA PRO A 91 10.71 -16.52 -2.37
C PRO A 91 10.95 -17.94 -1.87
N LYS A 92 12.16 -18.27 -1.42
CA LYS A 92 12.41 -19.60 -0.87
C LYS A 92 11.60 -19.80 0.41
N LYS A 93 10.79 -20.88 0.48
CA LYS A 93 10.05 -21.23 1.69
C LYS A 93 11.03 -21.52 2.84
N ILE A 94 10.80 -20.88 3.99
CA ILE A 94 11.54 -21.15 5.21
C ILE A 94 11.24 -22.58 5.65
N THR A 95 12.28 -23.36 5.94
CA THR A 95 12.11 -24.72 6.47
C THR A 95 12.84 -24.84 7.79
N LEU A 96 12.08 -24.89 8.88
CA LEU A 96 12.60 -25.11 10.23
C LEU A 96 12.70 -26.63 10.45
N LYS A 97 13.85 -27.23 10.09
CA LYS A 97 14.04 -28.70 10.12
C LYS A 97 14.66 -29.20 11.42
N ASP A 98 15.35 -28.34 12.14
CA ASP A 98 16.14 -28.64 13.33
C ASP A 98 15.92 -27.56 14.39
N GLU A 99 16.19 -27.94 15.64
CA GLU A 99 15.97 -27.12 16.83
C GLU A 99 16.83 -25.84 16.81
N GLU A 100 18.03 -25.88 16.22
CA GLU A 100 18.91 -24.71 16.10
C GLU A 100 18.33 -23.66 15.16
N THR A 101 17.84 -24.07 13.99
CA THR A 101 17.19 -23.18 13.02
C THR A 101 15.88 -22.62 13.57
N LEU A 102 15.14 -23.42 14.33
CA LEU A 102 13.93 -22.98 15.04
C LEU A 102 14.26 -21.89 16.07
N GLN A 103 15.21 -22.15 16.96
CA GLN A 103 15.64 -21.19 17.98
C GLN A 103 16.16 -19.89 17.35
N LEU A 104 16.94 -20.01 16.27
CA LEU A 104 17.42 -18.84 15.53
C LEU A 104 16.26 -18.00 14.97
N ALA A 105 15.23 -18.65 14.43
CA ALA A 105 14.05 -17.94 13.92
C ALA A 105 13.28 -17.24 15.06
N GLU A 106 13.09 -17.92 16.20
CA GLU A 106 12.48 -17.33 17.40
C GLU A 106 13.26 -16.12 17.90
N ASP A 107 14.59 -16.23 18.02
CA ASP A 107 15.48 -15.16 18.45
C ASP A 107 15.43 -13.95 17.50
N ILE A 108 15.36 -14.20 16.19
CA ILE A 108 15.21 -13.13 15.18
C ILE A 108 13.83 -12.47 15.30
N ILE A 109 12.75 -13.22 15.43
CA ILE A 109 11.40 -12.65 15.53
C ILE A 109 11.28 -11.81 16.81
N ALA A 110 11.62 -12.40 17.96
CA ALA A 110 11.50 -11.79 19.28
C ALA A 110 12.49 -10.63 19.47
N GLY A 111 13.75 -10.81 19.05
CA GLY A 111 14.84 -9.89 19.32
C GLY A 111 15.03 -8.79 18.26
N LEU A 112 14.57 -9.00 17.02
CA LEU A 112 14.75 -8.05 15.92
C LEU A 112 13.43 -7.56 15.33
N LEU A 113 12.57 -8.48 14.85
CA LEU A 113 11.44 -8.11 13.99
C LEU A 113 10.26 -7.50 14.74
N ILE A 114 9.85 -8.07 15.88
CA ILE A 114 8.82 -7.49 16.74
C ILE A 114 9.28 -6.12 17.29
N PRO A 115 10.51 -5.97 17.83
CA PRO A 115 11.03 -4.67 18.23
C PRO A 115 11.06 -3.65 17.08
N TYR A 116 11.39 -4.07 15.86
CA TYR A 116 11.34 -3.22 14.68
C TYR A 116 9.92 -2.74 14.36
N ILE A 117 8.94 -3.65 14.40
CA ILE A 117 7.52 -3.33 14.19
C ILE A 117 7.04 -2.33 15.25
N ASN A 118 7.31 -2.57 16.53
CA ASN A 118 6.95 -1.67 17.62
C ASN A 118 7.55 -0.27 17.43
N ALA A 119 8.85 -0.19 17.13
CA ALA A 119 9.55 1.09 17.03
C ALA A 119 9.17 1.89 15.78
N TYR A 120 8.95 1.22 14.64
CA TYR A 120 8.91 1.90 13.34
C TYR A 120 7.65 1.67 12.51
N CYS A 121 6.77 0.75 12.88
CA CYS A 121 5.52 0.51 12.16
C CYS A 121 4.31 1.11 12.87
N PHE A 122 4.32 1.27 14.20
CA PHE A 122 3.24 1.99 14.90
C PHE A 122 3.35 3.50 14.70
N LYS A 123 2.21 4.13 14.37
CA LYS A 123 2.09 5.55 14.06
C LYS A 123 0.91 6.16 14.78
N LYS A 124 1.07 7.42 15.13
CA LYS A 124 -0.02 8.24 15.65
C LYS A 124 -0.96 8.63 14.51
N THR A 125 -2.27 8.53 14.73
CA THR A 125 -3.29 8.86 13.71
C THR A 125 -3.10 10.28 13.15
N SER A 126 -2.67 11.25 13.96
CA SER A 126 -2.37 12.61 13.50
C SER A 126 -1.23 12.71 12.49
N GLN A 127 -0.24 11.81 12.55
CA GLN A 127 0.91 11.81 11.62
C GLN A 127 0.52 11.29 10.24
N VAL A 128 -0.45 10.36 10.21
CA VAL A 128 -0.78 9.55 9.03
C VAL A 128 -2.17 9.81 8.48
N TYR A 129 -2.92 10.74 9.07
CA TYR A 129 -4.27 11.11 8.62
C TYR A 129 -4.36 11.42 7.12
N SER A 130 -3.35 12.12 6.57
CA SER A 130 -3.26 12.43 5.14
C SER A 130 -3.11 11.21 4.22
N LEU A 131 -2.93 10.03 4.80
CA LEU A 131 -2.80 8.72 4.14
C LEU A 131 -4.03 7.83 4.37
N ASN A 132 -5.15 8.35 4.89
CA ASN A 132 -6.37 7.59 5.17
C ASN A 132 -6.78 6.60 4.06
N GLY A 133 -6.89 7.06 2.82
CA GLY A 133 -7.23 6.20 1.68
C GLY A 133 -6.18 5.14 1.40
N ALA A 134 -4.89 5.47 1.59
CA ALA A 134 -3.79 4.53 1.40
C ALA A 134 -3.73 3.48 2.51
N TYR A 135 -3.94 3.88 3.77
CA TYR A 135 -4.06 2.99 4.91
C TYR A 135 -5.22 2.01 4.76
N LEU A 136 -6.37 2.51 4.31
CA LEU A 136 -7.55 1.67 4.08
C LEU A 136 -7.27 0.61 3.01
N ARG A 137 -6.69 1.01 1.87
CA ARG A 137 -6.34 0.10 0.77
C ARG A 137 -5.36 -0.99 1.18
N GLU A 138 -4.29 -0.65 1.89
CA GLU A 138 -3.33 -1.67 2.35
C GLU A 138 -3.90 -2.55 3.47
N SER A 139 -4.78 -2.01 4.32
CA SER A 139 -5.46 -2.82 5.33
C SER A 139 -6.39 -3.85 4.72
N ILE A 140 -7.06 -3.52 3.60
CA ILE A 140 -7.85 -4.50 2.83
C ILE A 140 -6.97 -5.70 2.43
N ILE A 141 -5.73 -5.45 2.00
CA ILE A 141 -4.79 -6.51 1.59
C ILE A 141 -4.37 -7.36 2.80
N ASN A 142 -4.02 -6.73 3.93
CA ASN A 142 -3.54 -7.44 5.12
C ASN A 142 -4.64 -8.24 5.83
N PHE A 143 -5.89 -7.74 5.79
CA PHE A 143 -7.06 -8.38 6.39
C PHE A 143 -7.89 -9.17 5.39
N GLU A 144 -7.40 -9.45 4.18
CA GLU A 144 -8.20 -10.12 3.15
C GLU A 144 -8.65 -11.52 3.59
N TYR A 145 -7.72 -12.29 4.15
CA TYR A 145 -7.93 -13.66 4.62
C TYR A 145 -7.70 -13.75 6.12
N ASP A 146 -8.37 -14.72 6.72
CA ASP A 146 -8.16 -15.16 8.09
C ASP A 146 -7.58 -16.57 8.06
N ILE A 147 -6.29 -16.71 8.39
CA ILE A 147 -5.60 -18.01 8.35
C ILE A 147 -6.05 -18.95 9.45
N ASN A 148 -6.76 -18.45 10.46
CA ASN A 148 -7.20 -19.21 11.60
C ASN A 148 -8.46 -20.03 11.31
N HIS A 149 -9.11 -19.78 10.17
CA HIS A 149 -10.38 -20.40 9.80
C HIS A 149 -10.36 -20.89 8.34
N HIS A 150 -10.74 -22.16 8.16
CA HIS A 150 -10.95 -22.75 6.84
C HIS A 150 -12.45 -22.77 6.49
N ALA A 151 -12.75 -22.55 5.22
CA ALA A 151 -14.07 -22.77 4.66
C ALA A 151 -14.35 -24.27 4.43
N ASP A 152 -15.63 -24.62 4.25
CA ASP A 152 -16.07 -26.01 4.04
C ASP A 152 -15.41 -26.69 2.82
N ASP A 153 -14.93 -25.90 1.85
CA ASP A 153 -14.22 -26.37 0.65
C ASP A 153 -12.69 -26.49 0.83
N GLY A 154 -12.20 -26.30 2.06
CA GLY A 154 -10.78 -26.34 2.41
C GLY A 154 -10.00 -25.08 2.03
N LYS A 155 -10.63 -24.07 1.42
CA LYS A 155 -9.99 -22.78 1.15
C LYS A 155 -9.96 -21.91 2.38
N LEU A 156 -9.07 -20.92 2.39
CA LEU A 156 -9.01 -19.92 3.44
C LEU A 156 -10.26 -19.05 3.43
N LYS A 157 -10.77 -18.75 4.62
CA LYS A 157 -11.92 -17.89 4.79
C LYS A 157 -11.48 -16.42 4.65
N THR A 158 -12.30 -15.60 4.01
CA THR A 158 -12.08 -14.14 4.02
C THR A 158 -12.29 -13.61 5.43
N SER A 159 -11.46 -12.68 5.90
CA SER A 159 -11.65 -12.11 7.25
C SER A 159 -13.01 -11.41 7.36
N MET A 160 -13.56 -11.37 8.56
CA MET A 160 -14.73 -10.55 8.87
C MET A 160 -14.50 -9.04 8.64
N LEU A 161 -13.25 -8.56 8.73
CA LEU A 161 -12.93 -7.14 8.51
C LEU A 161 -12.91 -6.79 7.02
N TYR A 162 -12.64 -7.76 6.14
CA TYR A 162 -12.43 -7.52 4.71
C TYR A 162 -13.64 -6.89 4.00
N PRO A 163 -14.88 -7.42 4.12
CA PRO A 163 -16.04 -6.80 3.49
C PRO A 163 -16.24 -5.36 3.94
N PHE A 164 -16.04 -5.06 5.23
CA PHE A 164 -16.21 -3.71 5.77
C PHE A 164 -15.20 -2.74 5.16
N LEU A 165 -13.90 -3.06 5.24
CA LEU A 165 -12.84 -2.23 4.67
C LEU A 165 -13.01 -2.05 3.16
N PHE A 166 -13.43 -3.12 2.46
CA PHE A 166 -13.74 -3.07 1.03
C PHE A 166 -14.88 -2.08 0.72
N THR A 167 -15.98 -2.12 1.49
CA THR A 167 -17.09 -1.16 1.38
C THR A 167 -16.61 0.28 1.51
N LEU A 168 -15.80 0.57 2.54
CA LEU A 168 -15.26 1.91 2.79
C LEU A 168 -14.45 2.44 1.59
N ASN A 169 -13.62 1.58 0.99
CA ASN A 169 -12.78 1.96 -0.15
C ASN A 169 -13.59 2.09 -1.44
N LEU A 170 -14.55 1.20 -1.67
CA LEU A 170 -15.42 1.22 -2.85
C LEU A 170 -16.18 2.54 -2.97
N ILE A 171 -16.74 3.03 -1.85
CA ILE A 171 -17.48 4.30 -1.82
C ILE A 171 -16.58 5.51 -1.58
N LYS A 172 -15.27 5.29 -1.33
CA LYS A 172 -14.30 6.31 -0.95
C LYS A 172 -14.82 7.18 0.21
N VAL A 173 -15.09 6.53 1.35
CA VAL A 173 -15.74 7.16 2.52
C VAL A 173 -15.00 8.41 3.05
N PHE A 174 -13.70 8.51 2.78
CA PHE A 174 -12.84 9.63 3.14
C PHE A 174 -13.06 10.91 2.30
N ASP A 175 -13.82 10.81 1.20
CA ASP A 175 -14.29 11.93 0.40
C ASP A 175 -15.80 12.06 0.65
N ASP A 176 -16.23 13.10 1.36
CA ASP A 176 -17.64 13.36 1.60
C ASP A 176 -18.33 13.94 0.36
N GLN A 177 -17.57 14.71 -0.43
CA GLN A 177 -18.02 15.26 -1.70
C GLN A 177 -18.27 14.12 -2.70
N GLY A 178 -19.53 13.92 -3.06
CA GLY A 178 -19.89 12.84 -3.99
C GLY A 178 -20.15 11.47 -3.34
N LEU A 179 -20.13 11.36 -2.01
CA LEU A 179 -20.31 10.09 -1.29
C LEU A 179 -21.64 9.42 -1.68
N TYR A 180 -22.74 10.17 -1.61
CA TYR A 180 -24.06 9.70 -2.01
C TYR A 180 -24.12 9.23 -3.46
N GLN A 181 -23.49 9.97 -4.39
CA GLN A 181 -23.47 9.62 -5.82
C GLN A 181 -22.67 8.32 -6.06
N ARG A 182 -21.55 8.13 -5.34
CA ARG A 182 -20.80 6.87 -5.39
C ARG A 182 -21.62 5.71 -4.85
N VAL A 183 -22.32 5.89 -3.73
CA VAL A 183 -23.23 4.89 -3.19
C VAL A 183 -24.33 4.54 -4.20
N LEU A 184 -25.05 5.52 -4.74
CA LEU A 184 -26.08 5.28 -5.77
C LEU A 184 -25.54 4.57 -7.02
N LYS A 185 -24.32 4.89 -7.43
CA LYS A 185 -23.68 4.29 -8.61
C LYS A 185 -23.41 2.80 -8.39
N TYR A 186 -22.90 2.40 -7.23
CA TYR A 186 -22.49 1.02 -6.97
C TYR A 186 -23.63 0.13 -6.44
N TYR A 187 -24.57 0.71 -5.69
CA TYR A 187 -25.66 -0.02 -5.04
C TYR A 187 -27.00 0.19 -5.77
N GLN A 188 -27.03 -0.15 -7.05
CA GLN A 188 -28.27 -0.11 -7.83
C GLN A 188 -29.16 -1.32 -7.50
N LYS A 189 -30.42 -1.07 -7.14
CA LYS A 189 -31.41 -2.10 -6.75
C LYS A 189 -31.47 -3.27 -7.74
N ASP A 190 -31.59 -2.99 -9.04
CA ASP A 190 -31.66 -4.02 -10.08
C ASP A 190 -30.41 -4.90 -10.13
N ASN A 191 -29.23 -4.29 -9.96
CA ASN A 191 -27.98 -5.03 -9.95
C ASN A 191 -27.85 -5.91 -8.71
N LEU A 192 -28.25 -5.40 -7.54
CA LEU A 192 -28.26 -6.12 -6.26
C LEU A 192 -29.23 -7.30 -6.30
N THR A 193 -30.46 -7.08 -6.76
CA THR A 193 -31.50 -8.11 -6.91
C THR A 193 -31.03 -9.21 -7.87
N ARG A 194 -30.48 -8.84 -9.02
CA ARG A 194 -29.90 -9.80 -9.97
C ARG A 194 -28.76 -10.59 -9.34
N LYS A 195 -27.85 -9.95 -8.61
CA LYS A 195 -26.72 -10.61 -7.95
C LYS A 195 -27.17 -11.54 -6.82
N TYR A 196 -28.17 -11.15 -6.05
CA TYR A 196 -28.76 -11.98 -4.99
C TYR A 196 -29.31 -13.30 -5.56
N HIS A 197 -29.99 -13.27 -6.70
CA HIS A 197 -30.59 -14.44 -7.34
C HIS A 197 -29.69 -15.20 -8.33
N SER A 198 -28.47 -14.74 -8.60
CA SER A 198 -27.53 -15.41 -9.53
C SER A 198 -26.23 -15.82 -8.85
N GLY A 199 -25.40 -16.63 -9.52
CA GLY A 199 -24.15 -17.14 -8.94
C GLY A 199 -24.38 -18.37 -8.06
N ARG A 200 -23.56 -18.54 -7.01
CA ARG A 200 -23.71 -19.65 -6.06
C ARG A 200 -25.05 -19.59 -5.30
N GLU A 201 -25.53 -20.70 -4.75
CA GLU A 201 -26.69 -20.65 -3.84
C GLU A 201 -26.30 -20.09 -2.48
N TRP A 202 -27.24 -19.41 -1.82
CA TRP A 202 -27.10 -18.95 -0.44
C TRP A 202 -27.31 -20.13 0.51
N LYS A 203 -26.42 -20.29 1.49
CA LYS A 203 -26.63 -21.26 2.57
C LYS A 203 -27.81 -20.80 3.46
N PRO A 204 -28.52 -21.71 4.14
CA PRO A 204 -29.67 -21.34 4.97
C PRO A 204 -29.40 -20.23 5.99
N LYS A 205 -28.23 -20.27 6.66
CA LYS A 205 -27.81 -19.22 7.60
C LYS A 205 -27.52 -17.87 6.92
N GLU A 206 -27.07 -17.88 5.66
CA GLU A 206 -26.84 -16.64 4.90
C GLU A 206 -28.17 -16.02 4.48
N ILE A 207 -29.18 -16.84 4.14
CA ILE A 207 -30.54 -16.38 3.84
C ILE A 207 -31.14 -15.69 5.07
N GLU A 208 -31.09 -16.36 6.23
CA GLU A 208 -31.56 -15.78 7.50
C GLU A 208 -30.84 -14.47 7.82
N TYR A 209 -29.52 -14.43 7.68
CA TYR A 209 -28.72 -13.24 7.95
C TYR A 209 -29.00 -12.07 6.99
N LEU A 210 -29.25 -12.36 5.71
CA LEU A 210 -29.49 -11.34 4.69
C LEU A 210 -30.97 -10.96 4.54
N GLN A 211 -31.89 -11.64 5.23
CA GLN A 211 -33.33 -11.46 5.04
C GLN A 211 -33.74 -9.98 5.20
N GLU A 212 -33.42 -9.36 6.34
CA GLU A 212 -33.73 -7.95 6.61
C GLU A 212 -33.06 -7.01 5.60
N THR A 213 -31.84 -7.35 5.16
CA THR A 213 -31.10 -6.55 4.16
C THR A 213 -31.77 -6.63 2.79
N PHE A 214 -32.31 -7.80 2.42
CA PHE A 214 -33.01 -8.00 1.16
C PHE A 214 -34.39 -7.35 1.17
N GLU A 215 -35.14 -7.46 2.27
CA GLU A 215 -36.42 -6.76 2.47
C GLU A 215 -36.24 -5.24 2.38
N LEU A 216 -35.17 -4.69 2.98
CA LEU A 216 -34.79 -3.29 2.85
C LEU A 216 -34.55 -2.88 1.39
N ILE A 217 -33.91 -3.73 0.58
CA ILE A 217 -33.63 -3.45 -0.85
C ILE A 217 -34.92 -3.48 -1.67
N GLU A 218 -35.85 -4.38 -1.35
CA GLU A 218 -37.13 -4.51 -2.06
C GLU A 218 -38.08 -3.34 -1.81
N ASN A 219 -38.05 -2.74 -0.62
CA ASN A 219 -38.85 -1.57 -0.27
C ASN A 219 -38.20 -0.26 -0.77
N ASP A 220 -38.77 0.34 -1.83
CA ASP A 220 -38.21 1.55 -2.46
C ASP A 220 -38.09 2.75 -1.51
N GLU A 221 -39.05 2.90 -0.59
CA GLU A 221 -39.05 4.02 0.35
C GLU A 221 -37.94 3.85 1.39
N GLU A 222 -37.88 2.68 2.03
CA GLU A 222 -36.85 2.38 3.04
C GLU A 222 -35.46 2.35 2.42
N TRP A 223 -35.30 1.81 1.21
CA TRP A 223 -34.05 1.85 0.46
C TRP A 223 -33.59 3.29 0.19
N GLY A 224 -34.50 4.13 -0.29
CA GLY A 224 -34.24 5.55 -0.51
C GLY A 224 -33.85 6.27 0.79
N MET A 225 -34.55 5.99 1.89
CA MET A 225 -34.22 6.55 3.20
C MET A 225 -32.84 6.10 3.69
N PHE A 226 -32.53 4.81 3.58
CA PHE A 226 -31.23 4.27 3.94
C PHE A 226 -30.10 4.92 3.13
N LEU A 227 -30.22 4.97 1.81
CA LEU A 227 -29.21 5.59 0.95
C LEU A 227 -29.03 7.08 1.27
N SER A 228 -30.09 7.79 1.66
CA SER A 228 -30.02 9.21 2.00
C SER A 228 -29.09 9.49 3.19
N ASN A 229 -28.80 8.51 4.05
CA ASN A 229 -27.84 8.64 5.15
C ASN A 229 -26.43 9.00 4.68
N PHE A 230 -26.10 8.67 3.43
CA PHE A 230 -24.81 9.01 2.79
C PHE A 230 -24.82 10.38 2.09
N SER A 231 -25.90 11.15 2.18
CA SER A 231 -25.94 12.55 1.73
C SER A 231 -25.02 13.39 2.61
N ILE A 232 -24.32 14.36 2.00
CA ILE A 232 -23.39 15.25 2.72
C ILE A 232 -24.06 15.89 3.95
N SER A 233 -25.32 16.33 3.81
CA SER A 233 -26.08 16.95 4.90
C SER A 233 -26.37 16.02 6.08
N LYS A 234 -26.55 14.71 5.85
CA LYS A 234 -26.73 13.75 6.96
C LYS A 234 -25.37 13.26 7.47
N TRP A 235 -24.49 12.89 6.55
CA TRP A 235 -23.18 12.34 6.83
C TRP A 235 -22.36 13.23 7.76
N THR A 236 -22.34 14.55 7.50
CA THR A 236 -21.61 15.55 8.29
C THR A 236 -22.23 15.88 9.65
N ASN A 237 -23.41 15.34 9.95
CA ASN A 237 -24.05 15.46 11.27
C ASN A 237 -23.93 14.19 12.11
N PHE A 238 -23.51 13.07 11.50
CA PHE A 238 -23.33 11.81 12.21
C PHE A 238 -22.04 11.77 13.00
N ASP A 239 -22.11 11.27 14.22
CA ASP A 239 -20.94 10.86 14.98
C ASP A 239 -20.30 9.57 14.40
N ILE A 240 -19.14 9.18 14.93
CA ILE A 240 -18.41 8.01 14.45
C ILE A 240 -19.21 6.70 14.59
N LYS A 241 -20.07 6.57 15.61
CA LYS A 241 -20.88 5.38 15.86
C LYS A 241 -22.05 5.33 14.89
N GLU A 242 -22.70 6.45 14.62
CA GLU A 242 -23.76 6.59 13.62
C GLU A 242 -23.24 6.31 12.21
N ARG A 243 -22.07 6.87 11.86
CA ARG A 243 -21.38 6.55 10.60
C ARG A 243 -21.05 5.08 10.50
N PHE A 244 -20.47 4.49 11.54
CA PHE A 244 -20.14 3.07 11.57
C PHE A 244 -21.38 2.20 11.34
N LYS A 245 -22.49 2.48 12.05
CA LYS A 245 -23.75 1.74 11.87
C LYS A 245 -24.26 1.81 10.43
N ALA A 246 -24.28 3.00 9.82
CA ALA A 246 -24.71 3.17 8.44
C ALA A 246 -23.78 2.40 7.47
N LEU A 247 -22.47 2.49 7.66
CA LEU A 247 -21.47 1.79 6.84
C LEU A 247 -21.56 0.28 6.99
N PHE A 248 -21.76 -0.22 8.22
CA PHE A 248 -21.88 -1.64 8.48
C PHE A 248 -23.13 -2.25 7.83
N GLN A 249 -24.27 -1.54 7.86
CA GLN A 249 -25.45 -1.95 7.09
C GLN A 249 -25.17 -1.94 5.59
N LEU A 250 -24.44 -0.95 5.08
CA LEU A 250 -24.03 -0.94 3.67
C LEU A 250 -23.09 -2.10 3.34
N THR A 251 -22.24 -2.51 4.28
CA THR A 251 -21.36 -3.68 4.15
C THR A 251 -22.15 -4.96 3.97
N LYS A 252 -23.28 -5.16 4.68
CA LYS A 252 -24.19 -6.29 4.41
C LYS A 252 -24.65 -6.28 2.96
N VAL A 253 -25.00 -5.12 2.41
CA VAL A 253 -25.32 -5.00 0.97
C VAL A 253 -24.11 -5.27 0.08
N SER A 254 -22.91 -4.83 0.45
CA SER A 254 -21.67 -5.13 -0.29
C SER A 254 -21.40 -6.63 -0.39
N THR A 255 -21.73 -7.42 0.64
CA THR A 255 -21.55 -8.88 0.58
C THR A 255 -22.38 -9.55 -0.52
N ILE A 256 -23.53 -8.97 -0.90
CA ILE A 256 -24.33 -9.43 -2.05
C ILE A 256 -23.56 -9.20 -3.35
N LEU A 257 -22.85 -8.06 -3.47
CA LEU A 257 -22.00 -7.79 -4.64
C LEU A 257 -20.80 -8.75 -4.70
N MET A 258 -20.27 -9.12 -3.54
CA MET A 258 -19.12 -10.01 -3.36
C MET A 258 -19.50 -11.49 -3.26
N LYS A 259 -20.76 -11.86 -3.50
CA LYS A 259 -21.32 -13.20 -3.29
C LYS A 259 -20.44 -14.34 -3.81
N ASP A 260 -19.85 -14.15 -4.99
CA ASP A 260 -19.04 -15.17 -5.67
C ASP A 260 -17.60 -15.24 -5.12
N GLU A 261 -17.17 -14.22 -4.38
CA GLU A 261 -15.79 -14.04 -3.89
C GLU A 261 -15.62 -14.41 -2.41
N ILE A 262 -16.69 -14.32 -1.60
CA ILE A 262 -16.67 -14.66 -0.18
C ILE A 262 -17.38 -15.99 0.10
N SER A 263 -16.75 -16.81 0.94
CA SER A 263 -17.21 -18.17 1.26
C SER A 263 -18.37 -18.25 2.26
N ALA A 264 -18.81 -17.12 2.81
CA ALA A 264 -19.21 -16.91 4.21
C ALA A 264 -19.75 -15.49 4.45
N VAL A 265 -21.03 -15.18 4.20
CA VAL A 265 -21.58 -13.84 4.52
C VAL A 265 -21.90 -13.65 6.01
N THR A 266 -22.18 -14.73 6.74
CA THR A 266 -22.56 -14.70 8.17
C THR A 266 -21.43 -14.32 9.13
N MET A 267 -20.24 -14.04 8.61
CA MET A 267 -19.03 -13.75 9.39
C MET A 267 -19.04 -12.37 10.05
N LEU A 268 -19.95 -11.50 9.65
CA LEU A 268 -20.00 -10.11 10.10
C LEU A 268 -20.75 -9.94 11.44
N GLY A 269 -21.52 -10.93 11.89
CA GLY A 269 -22.26 -10.86 13.16
C GLY A 269 -23.18 -9.63 13.25
N ASP A 270 -23.20 -8.98 14.42
CA ASP A 270 -23.88 -7.69 14.65
C ASP A 270 -22.98 -6.46 14.40
N GLY A 271 -21.69 -6.69 14.12
CA GLY A 271 -20.70 -5.67 13.84
C GLY A 271 -19.94 -5.15 15.06
N GLU A 272 -20.22 -5.62 16.28
CA GLU A 272 -19.51 -5.19 17.49
C GLU A 272 -18.03 -5.58 17.44
N GLU A 273 -17.74 -6.83 17.09
CA GLU A 273 -16.36 -7.32 16.93
C GLU A 273 -15.60 -6.56 15.82
N VAL A 274 -16.27 -6.21 14.71
CA VAL A 274 -15.66 -5.38 13.64
C VAL A 274 -15.34 -3.97 14.16
N TYR A 275 -16.22 -3.39 14.97
CA TYR A 275 -16.02 -2.08 15.57
C TYR A 275 -14.82 -2.10 16.52
N ASP A 276 -14.78 -3.07 17.43
CA ASP A 276 -13.78 -3.18 18.48
C ASP A 276 -12.38 -3.41 17.89
N MET A 277 -12.25 -4.32 16.93
CA MET A 277 -10.97 -4.59 16.27
C MET A 277 -10.43 -3.39 15.49
N LEU A 278 -11.33 -2.58 14.90
CA LEU A 278 -10.96 -1.41 14.11
C LEU A 278 -10.98 -0.10 14.91
N GLU A 279 -11.31 -0.11 16.20
CA GLU A 279 -11.56 1.10 17.02
C GLU A 279 -10.47 2.17 16.84
N ASN A 280 -9.21 1.75 16.93
CA ASN A 280 -8.06 2.67 16.81
C ASN A 280 -7.88 3.23 15.38
N TYR A 281 -8.33 2.50 14.35
CA TYR A 281 -8.28 2.91 12.94
C TYR A 281 -9.48 3.74 12.48
N LEU A 282 -10.65 3.62 13.14
CA LEU A 282 -11.85 4.36 12.73
C LEU A 282 -11.62 5.88 12.55
N PRO A 283 -10.82 6.57 13.40
CA PRO A 283 -10.54 8.00 13.23
C PRO A 283 -9.88 8.35 11.89
N ILE A 284 -9.10 7.43 11.30
CA ILE A 284 -8.49 7.65 9.98
C ILE A 284 -9.39 7.17 8.84
N TYR A 285 -10.22 6.14 9.05
CA TYR A 285 -11.06 5.57 7.99
C TYR A 285 -12.36 6.33 7.75
N ILE A 286 -13.09 6.69 8.80
CA ILE A 286 -14.48 7.16 8.69
C ILE A 286 -14.56 8.70 8.76
N TYR A 287 -13.41 9.38 8.86
CA TYR A 287 -13.26 10.83 9.08
C TYR A 287 -13.85 11.23 10.44
N ASN A 288 -13.03 11.83 11.31
CA ASN A 288 -13.52 12.34 12.60
C ASN A 288 -13.96 13.80 12.44
N ASP A 289 -15.22 14.08 12.77
CA ASP A 289 -15.75 15.43 12.65
C ASP A 289 -15.08 16.42 13.60
N LYS A 290 -14.82 17.60 13.02
CA LYS A 290 -15.02 18.93 13.61
C LYS A 290 -15.23 18.96 15.13
N LEU A 291 -14.17 19.26 15.87
CA LEU A 291 -14.29 19.71 17.25
C LEU A 291 -14.71 21.17 17.23
N VAL A 292 -15.88 21.49 17.77
CA VAL A 292 -16.25 22.88 18.02
C VAL A 292 -15.46 23.34 19.25
N ASP A 293 -14.66 24.40 19.13
CA ASP A 293 -13.96 24.96 20.28
C ASP A 293 -14.94 25.62 21.27
N SER A 294 -14.42 26.07 22.41
CA SER A 294 -15.19 26.78 23.44
C SER A 294 -15.85 28.08 22.94
N GLU A 295 -15.50 28.57 21.76
CA GLU A 295 -16.03 29.78 21.13
C GLU A 295 -17.06 29.47 20.03
N GLY A 296 -17.38 28.20 19.80
CA GLY A 296 -18.34 27.80 18.76
C GLY A 296 -17.71 27.66 17.37
N ASN A 297 -16.38 27.75 17.23
CA ASN A 297 -15.71 27.63 15.94
C ASN A 297 -15.38 26.18 15.62
N LEU A 298 -15.59 25.81 14.36
CA LEU A 298 -15.19 24.51 13.84
C LEU A 298 -13.66 24.38 13.79
N THR A 299 -13.10 23.54 14.66
CA THR A 299 -11.67 23.22 14.68
C THR A 299 -11.41 21.82 14.13
N HIS A 300 -10.45 21.72 13.20
CA HIS A 300 -9.96 20.45 12.66
C HIS A 300 -8.84 19.83 13.53
N LYS A 301 -8.88 20.03 14.85
CA LYS A 301 -7.80 19.57 15.74
C LYS A 301 -7.91 18.07 15.99
N ILE A 302 -7.25 17.28 15.15
CA ILE A 302 -7.05 15.81 15.30
C ILE A 302 -6.42 15.43 16.66
N LYS A 303 -5.82 16.40 17.38
CA LYS A 303 -5.07 16.19 18.63
C LYS A 303 -5.84 15.47 19.76
N ASN A 304 -7.18 15.50 19.78
CA ASN A 304 -7.94 14.81 20.83
C ASN A 304 -8.19 13.32 20.56
N PHE A 305 -7.79 12.79 19.39
CA PHE A 305 -8.03 11.40 18.98
C PHE A 305 -6.75 10.72 18.46
N ASP A 306 -5.61 11.13 19.01
CA ASP A 306 -4.28 10.67 18.60
C ASP A 306 -3.97 9.25 19.09
N LYS A 307 -4.71 8.28 18.55
CA LYS A 307 -4.52 6.84 18.77
C LYS A 307 -3.24 6.37 18.09
N VAL A 308 -2.65 5.30 18.63
CA VAL A 308 -1.54 4.59 17.99
C VAL A 308 -2.12 3.44 17.17
N ILE A 309 -1.73 3.35 15.91
CA ILE A 309 -2.15 2.30 14.98
C ILE A 309 -0.93 1.72 14.29
N MET A 310 -0.96 0.42 13.97
CA MET A 310 0.07 -0.14 13.11
C MET A 310 -0.14 0.39 11.69
N SER A 311 0.89 0.97 11.10
CA SER A 311 0.94 1.20 9.66
C SER A 311 0.64 -0.12 8.94
N PRO A 312 -0.20 -0.17 7.91
CA PRO A 312 -0.46 -1.37 7.10
C PRO A 312 0.59 -1.58 5.98
N PHE A 313 1.59 -0.69 5.89
CA PHE A 313 2.69 -0.81 4.93
C PHE A 313 3.85 -1.62 5.51
N SER A 314 4.16 -2.76 4.88
CA SER A 314 5.34 -3.62 5.16
C SER A 314 6.56 -3.29 4.30
N LEU A 315 6.64 -2.08 3.75
CA LEU A 315 7.70 -1.67 2.82
C LEU A 315 9.04 -1.54 3.58
N GLN A 316 10.12 -2.07 3.01
CA GLN A 316 11.46 -2.05 3.61
C GLN A 316 12.27 -0.81 3.22
N GLN A 317 11.98 -0.20 2.06
CA GLN A 317 12.72 0.94 1.51
C GLN A 317 12.15 2.30 1.96
N ILE A 318 10.93 2.32 2.49
CA ILE A 318 10.20 3.57 2.76
C ILE A 318 9.82 3.66 4.23
N ASN A 319 10.62 4.39 5.02
CA ASN A 319 10.29 4.73 6.39
C ASN A 319 10.90 6.07 6.80
N PHE A 320 10.08 7.12 6.89
CA PHE A 320 10.59 8.47 7.17
C PHE A 320 11.19 8.61 8.58
N ASP A 321 10.74 7.79 9.54
CA ASP A 321 11.29 7.80 10.91
C ASP A 321 12.69 7.17 10.98
N ILE A 322 13.09 6.40 9.96
CA ILE A 322 14.43 5.82 9.84
C ILE A 322 15.29 6.64 8.87
N LEU A 323 14.71 7.13 7.77
CA LEU A 323 15.40 7.96 6.77
C LEU A 323 15.98 9.22 7.40
N LYS A 324 15.23 9.90 8.28
CA LYS A 324 15.73 11.12 8.93
C LYS A 324 16.99 10.88 9.79
N PRO A 325 16.97 9.95 10.77
CA PRO A 325 18.18 9.58 11.51
C PRO A 325 19.34 9.11 10.62
N TYR A 326 19.05 8.36 9.54
CA TYR A 326 20.07 7.95 8.58
C TYR A 326 20.76 9.17 7.95
N ILE A 327 20.00 10.10 7.37
CA ILE A 327 20.53 11.32 6.74
C ILE A 327 21.35 12.14 7.74
N GLU A 328 20.81 12.35 8.95
CA GLU A 328 21.48 13.08 10.02
C GLU A 328 22.81 12.41 10.43
N SER A 329 22.86 11.08 10.45
CA SER A 329 24.09 10.33 10.78
C SER A 329 25.22 10.47 9.74
N LYS A 330 24.89 10.86 8.51
CA LYS A 330 25.87 11.11 7.45
C LYS A 330 26.41 12.53 7.45
N ASN A 331 25.65 13.47 8.02
CA ASN A 331 26.00 14.89 8.11
C ASN A 331 26.31 15.48 6.71
N GLU A 332 27.28 16.39 6.60
CA GLU A 332 27.67 17.08 5.36
C GLU A 332 28.08 16.16 4.19
N ARG A 333 28.29 14.85 4.44
CA ARG A 333 28.60 13.88 3.36
C ARG A 333 27.38 13.56 2.50
N HIS A 334 26.17 13.69 3.06
CA HIS A 334 24.92 13.43 2.35
C HIS A 334 24.39 14.71 1.68
N ILE A 335 23.64 14.58 0.60
CA ILE A 335 22.95 15.70 -0.04
C ILE A 335 22.02 16.41 0.95
N SER A 336 21.91 17.73 0.84
CA SER A 336 20.96 18.51 1.65
C SER A 336 19.52 18.16 1.27
N VAL A 337 18.68 17.88 2.26
CA VAL A 337 17.28 17.48 2.07
C VAL A 337 16.37 18.35 2.93
N ASP A 338 15.28 18.84 2.35
CA ASP A 338 14.16 19.41 3.11
C ASP A 338 13.29 18.25 3.62
N PHE A 339 13.23 18.10 4.95
CA PHE A 339 12.50 17.00 5.57
C PHE A 339 10.99 17.03 5.32
N ASP A 340 10.39 18.21 5.16
CA ASP A 340 8.96 18.30 4.86
C ASP A 340 8.67 17.80 3.44
N LYS A 341 9.55 18.14 2.48
CA LYS A 341 9.50 17.59 1.12
C LYS A 341 9.80 16.08 1.08
N LEU A 342 10.72 15.58 1.92
CA LEU A 342 10.99 14.14 2.04
C LEU A 342 9.76 13.38 2.55
N ILE A 343 9.14 13.87 3.63
CA ILE A 343 7.90 13.29 4.17
C ILE A 343 6.80 13.34 3.13
N ALA A 344 6.66 14.46 2.40
CA ALA A 344 5.69 14.57 1.32
C ALA A 344 5.93 13.54 0.22
N MET A 345 7.19 13.30 -0.16
CA MET A 345 7.53 12.29 -1.16
C MET A 345 7.20 10.87 -0.67
N CYS A 346 7.59 10.51 0.57
CA CYS A 346 7.22 9.22 1.14
C CYS A 346 5.69 9.03 1.11
N LYS A 347 4.92 10.06 1.51
CA LYS A 347 3.45 10.01 1.47
C LYS A 347 2.89 9.81 0.05
N ILE A 348 3.44 10.51 -0.94
CA ILE A 348 3.07 10.33 -2.36
C ILE A 348 3.31 8.89 -2.79
N VAL A 349 4.49 8.34 -2.51
CA VAL A 349 4.84 6.96 -2.87
C VAL A 349 3.89 5.95 -2.22
N LEU A 350 3.61 6.08 -0.92
CA LEU A 350 2.68 5.18 -0.21
C LEU A 350 1.27 5.23 -0.82
N LYS A 351 0.77 6.42 -1.20
CA LYS A 351 -0.52 6.56 -1.88
C LYS A 351 -0.53 5.90 -3.25
N VAL A 352 0.48 6.19 -4.07
CA VAL A 352 0.67 5.59 -5.39
C VAL A 352 0.65 4.06 -5.30
N PHE A 353 1.44 3.50 -4.38
CA PHE A 353 1.56 2.05 -4.25
C PHE A 353 0.26 1.40 -3.83
N SER A 354 -0.38 1.96 -2.80
CA SER A 354 -1.68 1.46 -2.33
C SER A 354 -2.76 1.55 -3.41
N GLU A 355 -2.75 2.59 -4.24
CA GLU A 355 -3.72 2.77 -5.33
C GLU A 355 -3.53 1.72 -6.41
N ILE A 356 -2.30 1.51 -6.88
CA ILE A 356 -1.97 0.52 -7.91
C ILE A 356 -2.25 -0.89 -7.41
N ARG A 357 -1.80 -1.25 -6.19
CA ARG A 357 -2.03 -2.59 -5.63
C ARG A 357 -3.51 -2.88 -5.44
N MET A 358 -4.27 -1.93 -4.90
CA MET A 358 -5.73 -2.10 -4.76
C MET A 358 -6.43 -2.20 -6.13
N LEU A 359 -5.99 -1.45 -7.14
CA LEU A 359 -6.55 -1.54 -8.49
C LEU A 359 -6.32 -2.93 -9.10
N LEU A 360 -5.11 -3.48 -8.96
CA LEU A 360 -4.75 -4.82 -9.43
C LEU A 360 -5.49 -5.92 -8.67
N LEU A 361 -5.64 -5.79 -7.35
CA LEU A 361 -6.40 -6.71 -6.50
C LEU A 361 -7.89 -6.68 -6.83
N THR A 362 -8.49 -5.49 -6.94
CA THR A 362 -9.91 -5.33 -7.29
C THR A 362 -10.22 -5.91 -8.66
N HIS A 363 -9.28 -5.83 -9.61
CA HIS A 363 -9.46 -6.42 -10.94
C HIS A 363 -9.48 -7.96 -10.91
N GLU A 364 -8.84 -8.61 -9.92
CA GLU A 364 -8.95 -10.07 -9.73
C GLU A 364 -10.41 -10.46 -9.50
N TYR A 365 -11.07 -9.75 -8.58
CA TYR A 365 -12.38 -10.11 -8.06
C TYR A 365 -13.54 -9.46 -8.81
N LEU A 366 -13.37 -8.21 -9.23
CA LEU A 366 -14.41 -7.38 -9.84
C LEU A 366 -13.88 -6.71 -11.11
N PRO A 367 -13.47 -7.48 -12.14
CA PRO A 367 -12.86 -6.95 -13.36
C PRO A 367 -13.75 -5.89 -14.03
N LYS A 368 -15.08 -6.08 -14.04
CA LYS A 368 -16.03 -5.11 -14.62
C LYS A 368 -15.96 -3.72 -13.98
N VAL A 369 -15.71 -3.65 -12.66
CA VAL A 369 -15.61 -2.37 -11.95
C VAL A 369 -14.34 -1.64 -12.38
N VAL A 370 -13.23 -2.36 -12.50
CA VAL A 370 -11.93 -1.81 -12.87
C VAL A 370 -11.86 -1.51 -14.36
N ASP A 371 -12.39 -2.37 -15.24
CA ASP A 371 -12.46 -2.17 -16.68
C ASP A 371 -13.13 -0.83 -17.03
N SER A 372 -14.24 -0.51 -16.35
CA SER A 372 -14.93 0.77 -16.53
C SER A 372 -14.05 1.97 -16.12
N GLN A 373 -13.26 1.84 -15.06
CA GLN A 373 -12.32 2.88 -14.64
C GLN A 373 -11.18 3.04 -15.65
N ILE A 374 -10.61 1.93 -16.11
CA ILE A 374 -9.53 1.92 -17.10
C ILE A 374 -10.00 2.54 -18.41
N ALA A 375 -11.19 2.19 -18.91
CA ALA A 375 -11.72 2.71 -20.16
C ALA A 375 -11.74 4.26 -20.19
N THR A 376 -12.10 4.91 -19.08
CA THR A 376 -12.09 6.39 -18.98
C THR A 376 -10.70 7.01 -18.96
N LYS A 377 -9.68 6.24 -18.57
CA LYS A 377 -8.29 6.67 -18.42
C LYS A 377 -7.33 5.73 -19.15
N LYS A 378 -7.73 5.21 -20.32
CA LYS A 378 -7.01 4.14 -21.03
C LYS A 378 -5.55 4.51 -21.29
N LYS A 379 -5.31 5.72 -21.81
CA LYS A 379 -3.96 6.24 -22.04
C LYS A 379 -3.08 6.15 -20.78
N LEU A 380 -3.63 6.52 -19.63
CA LEU A 380 -2.90 6.48 -18.37
C LEU A 380 -2.52 5.05 -17.99
N PHE A 381 -3.49 4.15 -17.88
CA PHE A 381 -3.26 2.81 -17.31
C PHE A 381 -2.63 1.80 -18.29
N VAL A 382 -2.87 1.98 -19.59
CA VAL A 382 -2.38 1.08 -20.64
C VAL A 382 -1.10 1.62 -21.28
N GLU A 383 -1.05 2.90 -21.65
CA GLU A 383 0.09 3.42 -22.43
C GLU A 383 1.20 4.04 -21.56
N ILE A 384 0.84 4.77 -20.49
CA ILE A 384 1.82 5.49 -19.67
C ILE A 384 2.31 4.62 -18.51
N LEU A 385 1.38 4.07 -17.74
CA LEU A 385 1.69 3.21 -16.61
C LEU A 385 1.96 1.77 -17.02
N ASP A 386 1.51 1.33 -18.19
CA ASP A 386 1.76 -0.03 -18.70
C ASP A 386 1.48 -1.15 -17.66
N ILE A 387 0.38 -1.00 -16.92
CA ILE A 387 -0.06 -1.98 -15.91
C ILE A 387 -1.18 -2.90 -16.42
N PHE A 388 -1.87 -2.48 -17.49
CA PHE A 388 -2.92 -3.25 -18.16
C PHE A 388 -2.70 -3.32 -19.67
N GLU A 389 -3.12 -4.42 -20.29
CA GLU A 389 -3.23 -4.60 -21.73
C GLU A 389 -4.72 -4.71 -22.12
N GLU A 390 -5.13 -4.09 -23.23
CA GLU A 390 -6.48 -4.26 -23.75
C GLU A 390 -6.56 -5.53 -24.59
N VAL A 391 -7.37 -6.49 -24.17
CA VAL A 391 -7.53 -7.78 -24.87
C VAL A 391 -8.74 -7.81 -25.79
N LYS A 392 -9.77 -7.02 -25.47
CA LYS A 392 -10.98 -6.76 -26.26
C LYS A 392 -11.48 -5.36 -25.94
N ASP A 393 -12.38 -4.82 -26.76
CA ASP A 393 -12.98 -3.50 -26.51
C ASP A 393 -13.51 -3.41 -25.06
N CYS A 394 -12.97 -2.42 -24.33
CA CYS A 394 -13.26 -2.15 -22.92
C CYS A 394 -13.07 -3.34 -21.97
N LYS A 395 -12.17 -4.28 -22.30
CA LYS A 395 -11.76 -5.40 -21.44
C LYS A 395 -10.25 -5.46 -21.33
N TYR A 396 -9.77 -5.43 -20.09
CA TYR A 396 -8.35 -5.34 -19.81
C TYR A 396 -7.84 -6.60 -19.11
N LYS A 397 -6.54 -6.85 -19.27
CA LYS A 397 -5.81 -7.89 -18.56
C LYS A 397 -4.62 -7.23 -17.88
N ARG A 398 -4.34 -7.63 -16.63
CA ARG A 398 -3.19 -7.10 -15.90
C ARG A 398 -1.89 -7.61 -16.51
N LYS A 399 -0.89 -6.74 -16.59
CA LYS A 399 0.49 -7.11 -16.95
C LYS A 399 1.30 -7.52 -15.70
N ILE A 400 0.88 -7.07 -14.52
CA ILE A 400 1.57 -7.25 -13.24
C ILE A 400 0.55 -7.68 -12.18
N ASP A 401 0.94 -8.58 -11.29
CA ASP A 401 0.10 -9.02 -10.16
C ASP A 401 0.29 -8.06 -8.96
N SER A 402 -0.74 -7.92 -8.11
CA SER A 402 -0.72 -6.92 -7.02
C SER A 402 0.42 -7.13 -6.02
N GLU A 403 0.78 -8.38 -5.79
CA GLU A 403 1.81 -8.84 -4.86
C GLU A 403 3.22 -8.63 -5.42
N ASN A 404 3.36 -8.51 -6.74
CA ASN A 404 4.63 -8.23 -7.40
C ASN A 404 4.93 -6.73 -7.52
N PHE A 405 3.96 -5.87 -7.19
CA PHE A 405 4.17 -4.42 -7.15
C PHE A 405 4.66 -4.02 -5.74
N SER A 406 5.97 -4.15 -5.51
CA SER A 406 6.64 -3.79 -4.24
C SER A 406 7.67 -2.67 -4.42
N ASP A 407 8.14 -2.13 -3.29
CA ASP A 407 9.22 -1.14 -3.21
C ASP A 407 10.57 -1.67 -3.68
N ASP A 408 10.80 -2.98 -3.58
CA ASP A 408 12.01 -3.62 -4.11
C ASP A 408 12.16 -3.45 -5.63
N TRP A 409 11.05 -3.28 -6.36
CA TRP A 409 11.10 -3.04 -7.80
C TRP A 409 11.79 -1.71 -8.14
N PHE A 410 11.80 -0.77 -7.20
CA PHE A 410 12.33 0.57 -7.38
C PHE A 410 13.64 0.81 -6.64
N TYR A 411 14.13 -0.13 -5.82
CA TYR A 411 15.42 0.00 -5.14
C TYR A 411 16.56 0.15 -6.15
N ILE A 412 17.44 1.12 -5.92
CA ILE A 412 18.60 1.43 -6.75
C ILE A 412 19.85 1.15 -5.93
N SER A 413 20.69 0.22 -6.39
CA SER A 413 21.92 -0.12 -5.68
C SER A 413 23.05 0.87 -5.93
N GLU A 414 24.08 0.83 -5.07
CA GLU A 414 25.32 1.55 -5.31
C GLU A 414 25.98 1.13 -6.63
N ASP A 415 26.04 -0.17 -6.91
CA ASP A 415 26.58 -0.69 -8.18
C ASP A 415 25.83 -0.09 -9.39
N GLU A 416 24.50 -0.02 -9.34
CA GLU A 416 23.67 0.54 -10.41
C GLU A 416 23.90 2.06 -10.58
N ILE A 417 24.12 2.80 -9.48
CA ILE A 417 24.49 4.23 -9.52
C ILE A 417 25.87 4.40 -10.17
N ASN A 418 26.85 3.63 -9.73
CA ASN A 418 28.22 3.70 -10.26
C ASN A 418 28.25 3.34 -11.74
N GLU A 419 27.49 2.32 -12.16
CA GLU A 419 27.39 1.89 -13.56
C GLU A 419 26.80 2.97 -14.48
N VAL A 420 25.93 3.84 -13.94
CA VAL A 420 25.40 5.00 -14.66
C VAL A 420 26.45 6.11 -14.75
N ILE A 421 27.10 6.44 -13.64
CA ILE A 421 28.04 7.57 -13.57
C ILE A 421 29.33 7.32 -14.37
N GLU A 422 29.81 6.09 -14.40
CA GLU A 422 31.06 5.72 -15.09
C GLU A 422 30.85 5.46 -16.59
N ALA A 423 29.60 5.29 -17.04
CA ALA A 423 29.28 5.02 -18.43
C ALA A 423 29.48 6.25 -19.33
N LYS A 424 29.71 5.98 -20.61
CA LYS A 424 29.72 6.99 -21.68
C LYS A 424 28.46 6.87 -22.50
N TYR A 425 27.75 7.98 -22.65
CA TYR A 425 26.49 8.05 -23.39
C TYR A 425 26.71 8.82 -24.70
N ASN A 426 26.69 8.10 -25.82
CA ASN A 426 26.82 8.65 -27.16
C ASN A 426 25.52 8.53 -27.97
N SER A 427 24.65 7.56 -27.63
CA SER A 427 23.33 7.40 -28.23
C SER A 427 22.28 6.95 -27.22
N ILE A 428 21.00 6.98 -27.61
CA ILE A 428 19.88 6.52 -26.77
C ILE A 428 20.05 5.08 -26.30
N GLU A 429 20.66 4.23 -27.14
CA GLU A 429 20.85 2.81 -26.86
C GLU A 429 21.79 2.57 -25.66
N ASP A 430 22.69 3.52 -25.37
CA ASP A 430 23.59 3.47 -24.20
C ASP A 430 22.83 3.61 -22.87
N TYR A 431 21.66 4.25 -22.90
CA TYR A 431 20.80 4.44 -21.71
C TYR A 431 19.91 3.23 -21.42
N LEU A 432 19.51 2.46 -22.46
CA LEU A 432 18.52 1.37 -22.35
C LEU A 432 18.96 0.22 -21.45
N ASN A 433 20.27 0.08 -21.21
CA ASN A 433 20.83 -1.00 -20.39
C ASN A 433 21.11 -0.54 -18.96
N LYS A 434 20.50 0.55 -18.49
CA LYS A 434 20.78 1.16 -17.17
C LYS A 434 19.56 1.06 -16.25
N PRO A 435 19.44 -0.02 -15.44
CA PRO A 435 18.27 -0.25 -14.59
C PRO A 435 17.95 0.90 -13.64
N ALA A 436 18.95 1.62 -13.11
CA ALA A 436 18.74 2.79 -12.26
C ALA A 436 17.92 3.90 -12.96
N LEU A 437 18.21 4.18 -14.25
CA LEU A 437 17.49 5.20 -15.00
C LEU A 437 16.04 4.77 -15.27
N ASP A 438 15.83 3.49 -15.60
CA ASP A 438 14.49 2.94 -15.81
C ASP A 438 13.65 3.01 -14.53
N LYS A 439 14.22 2.60 -13.39
CA LYS A 439 13.58 2.66 -12.07
C LYS A 439 13.21 4.10 -11.69
N LEU A 440 14.13 5.05 -11.86
CA LEU A 440 13.90 6.47 -11.62
C LEU A 440 12.78 7.03 -12.49
N GLY A 441 12.84 6.80 -13.81
CA GLY A 441 11.80 7.26 -14.72
C GLY A 441 10.44 6.64 -14.41
N ARG A 442 10.43 5.36 -14.02
CA ARG A 442 9.22 4.62 -13.68
C ARG A 442 8.56 5.15 -12.41
N ILE A 443 9.29 5.33 -11.32
CA ILE A 443 8.72 5.84 -10.07
C ILE A 443 8.23 7.28 -10.20
N MET A 444 8.93 8.12 -10.98
CA MET A 444 8.46 9.47 -11.30
C MET A 444 7.18 9.43 -12.13
N THR A 445 7.10 8.55 -13.13
CA THR A 445 5.91 8.38 -13.96
C THR A 445 4.71 7.93 -13.11
N PHE A 446 4.88 6.97 -12.20
CA PHE A 446 3.83 6.60 -11.26
C PHE A 446 3.40 7.76 -10.35
N SER A 447 4.37 8.45 -9.75
CA SER A 447 4.10 9.56 -8.80
C SER A 447 3.40 10.74 -9.47
N LEU A 448 3.86 11.17 -10.64
CA LEU A 448 3.29 12.29 -11.39
C LEU A 448 1.90 11.99 -11.96
N SER A 449 1.58 10.72 -12.19
CA SER A 449 0.35 10.33 -12.87
C SER A 449 -0.81 10.02 -11.94
N ILE A 450 -0.55 9.34 -10.82
CA ILE A 450 -1.56 9.00 -9.82
C ILE A 450 -1.81 10.20 -8.90
N GLU A 451 -0.75 10.80 -8.36
CA GLU A 451 -0.85 11.94 -7.44
C GLU A 451 -0.43 13.23 -8.17
N THR A 452 -1.34 13.81 -8.94
CA THR A 452 -1.04 14.97 -9.83
C THR A 452 -0.46 16.21 -9.14
N TYR A 453 -0.66 16.38 -7.82
CA TYR A 453 -0.02 17.46 -7.05
C TYR A 453 1.47 17.22 -6.77
N THR A 454 2.03 16.06 -7.15
CA THR A 454 3.46 15.76 -7.04
C THR A 454 4.29 16.85 -7.70
N ALA A 455 3.98 17.22 -8.94
CA ALA A 455 4.73 18.26 -9.67
C ALA A 455 4.79 19.58 -8.89
N ARG A 456 3.64 20.03 -8.34
CA ARG A 456 3.56 21.26 -7.53
C ARG A 456 4.35 21.14 -6.21
N THR A 457 4.37 19.97 -5.60
CA THR A 457 5.07 19.72 -4.32
C THR A 457 6.58 19.90 -4.45
N PHE A 458 7.12 19.56 -5.62
CA PHE A 458 8.54 19.71 -5.96
C PHE A 458 8.79 20.89 -6.90
N ASP A 459 7.98 21.94 -6.78
CA ASP A 459 8.15 23.21 -7.50
C ASP A 459 8.32 23.09 -9.02
N TYR A 460 7.70 22.06 -9.60
CA TYR A 460 7.82 21.66 -11.00
C TYR A 460 9.28 21.39 -11.44
N SER A 461 10.13 20.95 -10.50
CA SER A 461 11.55 20.65 -10.72
C SER A 461 11.77 19.15 -10.88
N LEU A 462 12.23 18.75 -12.06
CA LEU A 462 12.67 17.37 -12.30
C LEU A 462 13.85 17.00 -11.39
N GLN A 463 14.76 17.95 -11.13
CA GLN A 463 15.93 17.72 -10.28
C GLN A 463 15.54 17.42 -8.84
N GLU A 464 14.59 18.18 -8.28
CA GLU A 464 14.10 17.91 -6.92
C GLU A 464 13.45 16.54 -6.86
N LEU A 465 12.51 16.25 -7.77
CA LEU A 465 11.82 14.97 -7.78
C LEU A 465 12.80 13.79 -7.92
N LEU A 466 13.83 13.90 -8.78
CA LEU A 466 14.88 12.89 -8.91
C LEU A 466 15.67 12.73 -7.61
N THR A 467 16.04 13.84 -6.97
CA THR A 467 16.79 13.83 -5.72
C THR A 467 16.04 13.07 -4.63
N TYR A 468 14.76 13.39 -4.40
CA TYR A 468 13.97 12.71 -3.36
C TYR A 468 13.73 11.23 -3.68
N ASN A 469 13.57 10.85 -4.95
CA ASN A 469 13.50 9.44 -5.34
C ASN A 469 14.82 8.70 -5.05
N LEU A 470 15.98 9.30 -5.36
CA LEU A 470 17.27 8.70 -5.02
C LEU A 470 17.50 8.60 -3.51
N VAL A 471 17.03 9.56 -2.72
CA VAL A 471 17.16 9.51 -1.25
C VAL A 471 16.31 8.39 -0.66
N ILE A 472 15.10 8.16 -1.19
CA ILE A 472 14.19 7.11 -0.70
C ILE A 472 14.61 5.73 -1.19
N PHE A 473 14.89 5.57 -2.48
CA PHE A 473 15.10 4.27 -3.11
C PHE A 473 16.56 3.92 -3.38
N GLY A 474 17.49 4.86 -3.20
CA GLY A 474 18.92 4.58 -3.28
C GLY A 474 19.44 3.80 -2.06
N PRO A 475 20.74 3.50 -2.01
CA PRO A 475 21.32 2.68 -0.95
C PRO A 475 21.57 3.50 0.32
N HIS A 476 21.42 2.83 1.47
CA HIS A 476 21.58 3.35 2.83
C HIS A 476 22.66 2.59 3.64
N PRO A 477 23.92 2.52 3.18
CA PRO A 477 24.99 1.79 3.89
C PRO A 477 25.29 2.41 5.27
N LEU A 478 25.83 1.62 6.21
CA LEU A 478 25.99 2.06 7.61
C LEU A 478 27.11 3.10 7.80
N ASP A 479 28.23 2.94 7.10
CA ASP A 479 29.50 3.64 7.36
C ASP A 479 29.79 4.81 6.41
N HIS A 480 29.28 4.73 5.18
CA HIS A 480 29.45 5.75 4.14
C HIS A 480 28.10 6.19 3.55
N THR A 481 28.11 7.02 2.50
CA THR A 481 26.92 7.35 1.71
C THR A 481 27.35 7.67 0.28
N VAL A 482 26.59 7.19 -0.70
CA VAL A 482 26.76 7.54 -2.11
C VAL A 482 25.82 8.65 -2.57
N GLN A 483 24.84 9.01 -1.75
CA GLN A 483 23.87 10.08 -2.01
C GLN A 483 24.50 11.46 -1.71
N THR A 484 25.66 11.73 -2.30
CA THR A 484 26.37 13.01 -2.16
C THR A 484 25.84 14.05 -3.14
N GLN A 485 26.10 15.34 -2.89
CA GLN A 485 25.72 16.41 -3.82
C GLN A 485 26.28 16.17 -5.24
N GLU A 486 27.53 15.72 -5.35
CA GLU A 486 28.18 15.46 -6.64
C GLU A 486 27.51 14.28 -7.37
N THR A 487 27.28 13.17 -6.66
CA THR A 487 26.65 11.97 -7.23
C THR A 487 25.26 12.29 -7.74
N VAL A 488 24.43 12.94 -6.93
CA VAL A 488 23.04 13.26 -7.30
C VAL A 488 22.99 14.24 -8.46
N GLN A 489 23.89 15.24 -8.50
CA GLN A 489 23.98 16.16 -9.63
C GLN A 489 24.36 15.45 -10.93
N LYS A 490 25.35 14.55 -10.89
CA LYS A 490 25.73 13.75 -12.08
C LYS A 490 24.59 12.86 -12.56
N MET A 491 23.90 12.17 -11.64
CA MET A 491 22.73 11.35 -11.96
C MET A 491 21.63 12.20 -12.62
N TYR A 492 21.36 13.40 -12.09
CA TYR A 492 20.40 14.31 -12.70
C TYR A 492 20.81 14.74 -14.11
N ASP A 493 22.07 15.14 -14.31
CA ASP A 493 22.54 15.60 -15.62
C ASP A 493 22.43 14.50 -16.68
N ILE A 494 22.79 13.25 -16.32
CA ILE A 494 22.64 12.08 -17.20
C ILE A 494 21.16 11.82 -17.51
N PHE A 495 20.30 11.79 -16.49
CA PHE A 495 18.87 11.54 -16.67
C PHE A 495 18.17 12.65 -17.48
N LYS A 496 18.61 13.90 -17.32
CA LYS A 496 18.16 15.03 -18.14
C LYS A 496 18.52 14.83 -19.61
N GLN A 497 19.76 14.43 -19.91
CA GLN A 497 20.15 14.13 -21.30
C GLN A 497 19.34 12.98 -21.87
N TYR A 498 19.05 11.96 -21.07
CA TYR A 498 18.18 10.85 -21.48
C TYR A 498 16.78 11.32 -21.88
N CYS A 499 16.18 12.23 -21.11
CA CYS A 499 14.89 12.83 -21.44
C CYS A 499 14.94 13.63 -22.76
N LEU A 500 16.02 14.37 -23.01
CA LEU A 500 16.19 15.17 -24.24
C LEU A 500 16.41 14.27 -25.47
N GLU A 501 17.18 13.19 -25.34
CA GLU A 501 17.33 12.19 -26.40
C GLU A 501 16.00 11.51 -26.73
N TYR A 502 15.18 11.23 -25.72
CA TYR A 502 13.82 10.73 -25.91
C TYR A 502 12.94 11.72 -26.67
N GLU A 503 12.99 13.02 -26.33
CA GLU A 503 12.26 14.07 -27.05
C GLU A 503 12.64 14.11 -28.54
N ASN A 504 13.94 14.02 -28.85
CA ASN A 504 14.44 13.98 -30.21
C ASN A 504 13.88 12.77 -30.97
N ILE A 505 13.91 11.59 -30.38
CA ILE A 505 13.47 10.34 -31.01
C ILE A 505 11.96 10.31 -31.24
N LYS A 506 11.17 10.90 -30.35
CA LYS A 506 9.72 11.01 -30.49
C LYS A 506 9.30 11.77 -31.76
N SER A 507 10.18 12.63 -32.29
CA SER A 507 9.94 13.36 -33.54
C SER A 507 10.29 12.55 -34.81
N LEU A 508 10.96 11.40 -34.67
CA LEU A 508 11.47 10.59 -35.77
C LEU A 508 10.56 9.38 -36.05
N THR A 509 9.86 9.39 -37.18
CA THR A 509 8.95 8.29 -37.58
C THR A 509 9.64 6.93 -37.68
N THR A 510 10.94 6.90 -37.97
CA THR A 510 11.74 5.67 -38.09
C THR A 510 12.07 5.00 -36.75
N LYS A 511 11.89 5.69 -35.63
CA LYS A 511 12.17 5.18 -34.27
C LYS A 511 10.92 5.17 -33.36
N GLN A 512 9.72 5.14 -33.96
CA GLN A 512 8.45 5.20 -33.23
C GLN A 512 8.30 4.07 -32.20
N GLU A 513 8.67 2.82 -32.54
CA GLU A 513 8.59 1.68 -31.63
C GLU A 513 9.47 1.89 -30.38
N LEU A 514 10.68 2.42 -30.56
CA LEU A 514 11.56 2.76 -29.44
C LEU A 514 10.97 3.89 -28.58
N ALA A 515 10.40 4.92 -29.20
CA ALA A 515 9.72 6.00 -28.48
C ALA A 515 8.51 5.46 -27.67
N ASP A 516 7.77 4.52 -28.24
CA ASP A 516 6.64 3.88 -27.58
C ASP A 516 7.06 3.00 -26.40
N ASN A 517 8.21 2.34 -26.47
CA ASN A 517 8.76 1.59 -25.34
C ASN A 517 9.27 2.51 -24.22
N LEU A 518 9.90 3.63 -24.58
CA LEU A 518 10.47 4.58 -23.63
C LEU A 518 9.44 5.46 -22.91
N LYS A 519 8.23 5.63 -23.48
CA LYS A 519 7.20 6.51 -22.91
C LYS A 519 6.83 6.16 -21.47
N ILE A 520 6.93 4.88 -21.11
CA ILE A 520 6.55 4.35 -19.80
C ILE A 520 7.50 4.78 -18.67
N HIS A 521 8.67 5.30 -19.04
CA HIS A 521 9.70 5.82 -18.14
C HIS A 521 9.90 7.34 -18.30
N LEU A 522 9.73 7.89 -19.51
CA LEU A 522 10.22 9.24 -19.83
C LEU A 522 9.14 10.26 -20.21
N GLU A 523 7.91 9.86 -20.56
CA GLU A 523 6.88 10.80 -21.03
C GLU A 523 6.50 11.86 -20.00
N LEU A 524 6.36 11.48 -18.73
CA LEU A 524 6.02 12.43 -17.66
C LEU A 524 7.24 13.18 -17.11
N PRO A 525 8.40 12.54 -16.88
CA PRO A 525 9.63 13.26 -16.56
C PRO A 525 10.02 14.32 -17.59
N LEU A 526 9.89 14.04 -18.89
CA LEU A 526 10.13 15.03 -19.95
C LEU A 526 9.16 16.21 -19.87
N LYS A 527 7.87 15.96 -19.61
CA LYS A 527 6.89 17.05 -19.41
C LYS A 527 7.24 17.93 -18.22
N LEU A 528 7.74 17.33 -17.14
CA LEU A 528 8.20 18.07 -15.98
C LEU A 528 9.46 18.88 -16.29
N LEU A 529 10.42 18.31 -17.04
CA LEU A 529 11.62 19.01 -17.50
C LEU A 529 11.29 20.26 -18.32
N ASN A 530 10.30 20.13 -19.23
CA ASN A 530 9.89 21.19 -20.13
C ASN A 530 8.86 22.16 -19.51
N TRP A 531 8.53 22.00 -18.23
CA TRP A 531 7.56 22.84 -17.56
C TRP A 531 8.08 24.28 -17.43
N LYS A 532 7.41 25.22 -18.08
CA LYS A 532 7.66 26.66 -17.91
C LYS A 532 6.72 27.18 -16.82
N LYS A 533 7.28 27.81 -15.78
CA LYS A 533 6.48 28.56 -14.81
C LYS A 533 6.02 29.83 -15.52
N ASP A 534 4.74 29.88 -15.87
CA ASP A 534 4.07 31.11 -16.33
C ASP A 534 3.88 32.09 -15.18
#